data_AF-A0A661LQ26-F1
#
_entry.id   AF-A0A661LQ26-F1
#
_cell.length_a   1.000
_cell.length_b   1.000
_cell.length_c   1.000
_cell.angle_alpha   90.00
_cell.angle_beta   90.00
_cell.angle_gamma   90.00
#
_symmetry.space_group_name_H-M   'P 1'
#
loop_
_entity.id
_entity.type
_entity.pdbx_description
1 polymer ?
#
loop_
_entity_poly.entity_id
_entity_poly.type
_entity_poly.pdbx_seq_one_letter_code
_entity_poly.pdbx_strand_id
1 'polypeptide(L)'
;MKDAHKTKEQLINELAKLRQRVVELEASESKPNVMGKALRESEENFRALAENAADGIFILTSQGAHVYVNRRAAEIAGYSVDELLHMSMQDLMHPDELNGIMEIFRKKFTGEPAPTQHDTVIVRKDGQSIPVELSRARTIWHGQPADIVSIRDITERKRTGEALQRAHDELERRVGERTAELARTNEQLKLELAEHKRAQEALRTSQEYASNVIDSSVDMIIAVDTDRYIVEFNQAAEETFGYRRDEVIGTPADILYANPQEGHTVHNKTVVQGQCVQEILNRRKN
;
A
#
# COMPACT_ATOMS: atom_id res chain seq x y z
N MET A 1 26.45 -21.89 -95.43
CA MET A 1 27.69 -22.71 -95.46
C MET A 1 28.87 -21.79 -95.73
N LYS A 2 29.69 -21.51 -94.72
CA LYS A 2 31.05 -20.96 -94.87
C LYS A 2 31.92 -21.66 -93.83
N ASP A 3 32.33 -22.88 -94.15
CA ASP A 3 33.55 -23.44 -93.58
C ASP A 3 34.73 -22.70 -94.21
N ALA A 4 35.56 -22.09 -93.38
CA ALA A 4 36.91 -21.70 -93.73
C ALA A 4 37.79 -21.90 -92.50
N HIS A 5 38.61 -22.95 -92.58
CA HIS A 5 39.62 -23.43 -91.65
C HIS A 5 40.06 -22.44 -90.55
N LYS A 6 39.57 -22.64 -89.32
CA LYS A 6 40.26 -22.16 -88.14
C LYS A 6 41.59 -22.89 -88.04
N THR A 7 42.72 -22.18 -87.97
CA THR A 7 44.02 -22.82 -87.74
C THR A 7 44.03 -23.49 -86.37
N LYS A 8 44.84 -24.54 -86.21
CA LYS A 8 44.98 -25.28 -84.94
C LYS A 8 45.22 -24.34 -83.75
N GLU A 9 45.96 -23.27 -83.98
CA GLU A 9 46.26 -22.22 -83.00
C GLU A 9 45.05 -21.37 -82.61
N GLN A 10 44.15 -21.07 -83.56
CA GLN A 10 42.88 -20.38 -83.29
C GLN A 10 41.93 -21.26 -82.48
N LEU A 11 41.86 -22.56 -82.79
CA LEU A 11 41.07 -23.52 -82.01
C LEU A 11 41.61 -23.69 -80.59
N ILE A 12 42.93 -23.73 -80.41
CA ILE A 12 43.57 -23.78 -79.08
C ILE A 12 43.23 -22.54 -78.25
N ASN A 13 43.26 -21.35 -78.86
CA ASN A 13 42.95 -20.10 -78.17
C ASN A 13 41.47 -19.99 -77.79
N GLU A 14 40.57 -20.49 -78.65
CA GLU A 14 39.13 -20.52 -78.38
C GLU A 14 38.80 -21.53 -77.27
N LEU A 15 39.47 -22.69 -77.26
CA LEU A 15 39.34 -23.71 -76.21
C LEU A 15 39.85 -23.20 -74.85
N ALA A 16 40.96 -22.44 -74.83
CA ALA A 16 41.50 -21.82 -73.62
C ALA A 16 40.55 -20.77 -73.05
N LYS A 17 39.97 -19.92 -73.90
CA LYS A 17 38.94 -18.94 -73.50
C LYS A 17 37.67 -19.60 -72.98
N LEU A 18 37.21 -20.69 -73.61
CA LEU A 18 36.04 -21.44 -73.15
C LEU A 18 36.31 -22.13 -71.81
N ARG A 19 37.49 -22.73 -71.61
CA ARG A 19 37.87 -23.31 -70.31
C ARG A 19 37.92 -22.27 -69.19
N GLN A 20 38.48 -21.10 -69.45
CA GLN A 20 38.51 -20.02 -68.46
C GLN A 20 37.10 -19.53 -68.10
N ARG A 21 36.21 -19.45 -69.10
CA ARG A 21 34.80 -19.07 -68.91
C ARG A 21 33.99 -20.14 -68.17
N VAL A 22 34.30 -21.42 -68.37
CA VAL A 22 33.73 -22.54 -67.61
C VAL A 22 34.19 -22.49 -66.15
N VAL A 23 35.48 -22.24 -65.89
CA VAL A 23 36.00 -22.07 -64.51
C VAL A 23 35.37 -20.86 -63.81
N GLU A 24 35.17 -19.74 -64.51
CA GLU A 24 34.47 -18.56 -63.98
C GLU A 24 32.98 -18.83 -63.72
N LEU A 25 32.32 -19.61 -64.59
CA LEU A 25 30.92 -20.03 -64.42
C LEU A 25 30.76 -21.02 -63.26
N GLU A 26 31.65 -22.02 -63.14
CA GLU A 26 31.70 -22.98 -62.03
C GLU A 26 32.00 -22.30 -60.69
N ALA A 27 32.87 -21.28 -60.67
CA ALA A 27 33.09 -20.42 -59.51
C ALA A 27 31.85 -19.57 -59.16
N SER A 28 31.04 -19.18 -60.15
CA SER A 28 29.78 -18.45 -59.94
C SER A 28 28.63 -19.36 -59.47
N GLU A 29 28.61 -20.62 -59.90
CA GLU A 29 27.67 -21.67 -59.48
C GLU A 29 28.00 -22.25 -58.09
N SER A 30 29.13 -21.90 -57.48
CA SER A 30 29.48 -22.24 -56.08
C SER A 30 28.85 -21.32 -55.01
N LYS A 31 28.01 -20.35 -55.40
CA LYS A 31 27.21 -19.50 -54.50
C LYS A 31 26.06 -20.16 -53.68
N PRO A 32 25.55 -21.38 -53.96
CA PRO A 32 24.47 -21.99 -53.17
C PRO A 32 24.81 -22.18 -51.70
N ASN A 33 26.09 -22.35 -51.35
CA ASN A 33 26.50 -22.66 -49.96
C ASN A 33 26.48 -21.45 -49.01
N VAL A 34 26.79 -20.23 -49.47
CA VAL A 34 26.80 -19.06 -48.58
C VAL A 34 25.38 -18.57 -48.31
N MET A 35 24.51 -18.62 -49.31
CA MET A 35 23.10 -18.23 -49.16
C MET A 35 22.29 -19.29 -48.39
N GLY A 36 22.54 -20.58 -48.62
CA GLY A 36 21.94 -21.66 -47.84
C GLY A 36 22.40 -21.65 -46.38
N LYS A 37 23.68 -21.34 -46.11
CA LYS A 37 24.20 -21.21 -44.76
C LYS A 37 23.64 -19.97 -44.03
N ALA A 38 23.61 -18.81 -44.69
CA ALA A 38 23.02 -17.61 -44.12
C ALA A 38 21.50 -17.75 -43.85
N LEU A 39 20.78 -18.44 -44.73
CA LEU A 39 19.36 -18.74 -44.52
C LEU A 39 19.17 -19.67 -43.31
N ARG A 40 19.97 -20.74 -43.22
CA ARG A 40 19.93 -21.68 -42.10
C ARG A 40 20.32 -21.04 -40.77
N GLU A 41 21.37 -20.23 -40.74
CA GLU A 41 21.78 -19.47 -39.54
C GLU A 41 20.68 -18.48 -39.12
N SER A 42 20.02 -17.80 -40.06
CA SER A 42 18.91 -16.91 -39.75
C SER A 42 17.68 -17.67 -39.22
N GLU A 43 17.36 -18.84 -39.76
CA GLU A 43 16.27 -19.70 -39.29
C GLU A 43 16.56 -20.26 -37.89
N GLU A 44 17.79 -20.70 -37.65
CA GLU A 44 18.24 -21.18 -36.34
C GLU A 44 18.21 -20.06 -35.30
N ASN A 45 18.66 -18.85 -35.65
CA ASN A 45 18.59 -17.68 -34.78
C ASN A 45 17.14 -17.27 -34.47
N PHE A 46 16.26 -17.24 -35.48
CA PHE A 46 14.84 -16.92 -35.28
C PHE A 46 14.15 -17.95 -34.37
N ARG A 47 14.42 -19.25 -34.60
CA ARG A 47 13.92 -20.33 -33.75
C ARG A 47 14.42 -20.19 -32.31
N ALA A 48 15.71 -19.91 -32.13
CA ALA A 48 16.27 -19.71 -30.80
C ALA A 48 15.64 -18.52 -30.05
N LEU A 49 15.37 -17.41 -30.75
CA LEU A 49 14.67 -16.25 -30.17
C LEU A 49 13.23 -16.58 -29.79
N ALA A 50 12.51 -17.30 -30.65
CA ALA A 50 11.13 -17.68 -30.40
C ALA A 50 11.01 -18.71 -29.26
N GLU A 51 11.94 -19.67 -29.16
CA GLU A 51 11.94 -20.69 -28.09
C GLU A 51 12.32 -20.13 -26.72
N ASN A 52 13.15 -19.08 -26.66
CA ASN A 52 13.54 -18.42 -25.42
C ASN A 52 12.64 -17.22 -25.05
N ALA A 53 11.56 -16.99 -25.79
CA ALA A 53 10.62 -15.92 -25.48
C ALA A 53 9.93 -16.17 -24.13
N ALA A 54 9.78 -15.13 -23.32
CA ALA A 54 9.05 -15.19 -22.05
C ALA A 54 7.53 -15.45 -22.24
N ASP A 55 7.03 -15.10 -23.43
CA ASP A 55 5.67 -15.30 -23.86
C ASP A 55 5.53 -16.58 -24.70
N GLY A 56 4.36 -17.22 -24.62
CA GLY A 56 4.01 -18.33 -25.49
C GLY A 56 3.66 -17.82 -26.88
N ILE A 57 4.23 -18.42 -27.92
CA ILE A 57 4.03 -17.98 -29.31
C ILE A 57 3.32 -19.09 -30.08
N PHE A 58 2.25 -18.71 -30.76
CA PHE A 58 1.51 -19.51 -31.72
C PHE A 58 1.53 -18.83 -33.09
N ILE A 59 1.55 -19.63 -34.16
CA ILE A 59 1.19 -19.18 -35.50
C ILE A 59 -0.02 -19.98 -35.95
N LEU A 60 -1.05 -19.27 -36.36
CA LEU A 60 -2.35 -19.81 -36.72
C LEU A 60 -2.60 -19.62 -38.21
N THR A 61 -3.17 -20.62 -38.87
CA THR A 61 -3.72 -20.45 -40.23
C THR A 61 -4.99 -19.62 -40.20
N SER A 62 -5.50 -19.22 -41.38
CA SER A 62 -6.81 -18.57 -41.52
C SER A 62 -7.99 -19.43 -41.05
N GLN A 63 -7.80 -20.73 -40.82
CA GLN A 63 -8.79 -21.65 -40.27
C GLN A 63 -8.66 -21.83 -38.75
N GLY A 64 -7.65 -21.21 -38.12
CA GLY A 64 -7.39 -21.30 -36.68
C GLY A 64 -6.54 -22.50 -36.25
N ALA A 65 -6.06 -23.31 -37.20
CA ALA A 65 -5.17 -24.43 -36.92
C ALA A 65 -3.75 -23.96 -36.58
N HIS A 66 -3.11 -24.61 -35.60
CA HIS A 66 -1.77 -24.27 -35.15
C HIS A 66 -0.71 -24.83 -36.12
N VAL A 67 0.14 -23.97 -36.68
CA VAL A 67 1.25 -24.37 -37.58
C VAL A 67 2.63 -24.17 -36.96
N TYR A 68 2.70 -23.43 -35.85
CA TYR A 68 3.89 -23.28 -35.05
C TYR A 68 3.49 -22.99 -33.61
N VAL A 69 4.22 -23.60 -32.66
CA VAL A 69 4.04 -23.40 -31.23
C VAL A 69 5.42 -23.46 -30.58
N ASN A 70 5.81 -22.45 -29.80
CA ASN A 70 7.05 -22.50 -29.03
C ASN A 70 6.87 -23.29 -27.72
N ARG A 71 7.98 -23.66 -27.07
CA ARG A 71 7.95 -24.36 -25.78
C ARG A 71 7.16 -23.60 -24.70
N ARG A 72 7.29 -22.28 -24.64
CA ARG A 72 6.62 -21.48 -23.60
C ARG A 72 5.09 -21.54 -23.69
N ALA A 73 4.54 -21.57 -24.91
CA ALA A 73 3.13 -21.77 -25.16
C ALA A 73 2.63 -23.13 -24.64
N ALA A 74 3.41 -24.19 -24.88
CA ALA A 74 3.16 -25.52 -24.36
C ALA A 74 3.12 -25.55 -22.81
N GLU A 75 4.07 -24.89 -22.16
CA GLU A 75 4.12 -24.77 -20.70
C GLU A 75 2.91 -24.01 -20.12
N ILE A 76 2.47 -22.93 -20.77
CA ILE A 76 1.31 -22.13 -20.33
C ILE A 76 0.01 -22.93 -20.52
N ALA A 77 -0.17 -23.59 -21.68
CA ALA A 77 -1.38 -24.35 -21.98
C ALA A 77 -1.43 -25.74 -21.29
N GLY A 78 -0.29 -26.27 -20.84
CA GLY A 78 -0.20 -27.60 -20.21
C GLY A 78 -0.28 -28.77 -21.19
N TYR A 79 -0.12 -28.52 -22.49
CA TYR A 79 -0.05 -29.53 -23.54
C TYR A 79 1.38 -29.66 -24.05
N SER A 80 1.72 -30.76 -24.71
CA SER A 80 2.96 -30.84 -25.48
C SER A 80 2.85 -30.01 -26.77
N VAL A 81 4.00 -29.62 -27.34
CA VAL A 81 4.05 -28.91 -28.63
C VAL A 81 3.35 -29.73 -29.73
N ASP A 82 3.58 -31.05 -29.76
CA ASP A 82 2.98 -31.94 -30.76
C ASP A 82 1.45 -31.99 -30.63
N GLU A 83 0.92 -32.14 -29.41
CA GLU A 83 -0.53 -32.06 -29.18
C GLU A 83 -1.10 -30.72 -29.65
N LEU A 84 -0.43 -29.60 -29.31
CA LEU A 84 -0.88 -28.27 -29.71
C LEU A 84 -0.87 -28.08 -31.22
N LEU A 85 0.07 -28.67 -31.96
CA LEU A 85 0.09 -28.61 -33.44
C LEU A 85 -1.07 -29.37 -34.08
N HIS A 86 -1.67 -30.34 -33.38
CA HIS A 86 -2.86 -31.08 -33.84
C HIS A 86 -4.17 -30.45 -33.35
N MET A 87 -4.10 -29.37 -32.58
CA MET A 87 -5.25 -28.64 -32.03
C MET A 87 -5.57 -27.37 -32.83
N SER A 88 -6.77 -26.85 -32.58
CA SER A 88 -7.22 -25.54 -33.06
C SER A 88 -7.20 -24.52 -31.92
N MET A 89 -7.14 -23.24 -32.28
CA MET A 89 -7.20 -22.16 -31.30
C MET A 89 -8.45 -22.21 -30.43
N GLN A 90 -9.54 -22.77 -30.96
CA GLN A 90 -10.84 -22.86 -30.29
C GLN A 90 -10.81 -23.86 -29.12
N ASP A 91 -9.97 -24.90 -29.21
CA ASP A 91 -9.86 -25.95 -28.20
C ASP A 91 -9.21 -25.44 -26.91
N LEU A 92 -8.49 -24.33 -26.99
CA LEU A 92 -7.82 -23.69 -25.84
C LEU A 92 -8.64 -22.57 -25.21
N MET A 93 -9.67 -22.05 -25.87
CA MET A 93 -10.41 -20.88 -25.37
C MET A 93 -11.47 -21.30 -24.36
N HIS A 94 -11.70 -20.46 -23.34
CA HIS A 94 -12.85 -20.64 -22.46
C HIS A 94 -14.17 -20.51 -23.25
N PRO A 95 -15.19 -21.36 -23.02
CA PRO A 95 -16.44 -21.32 -23.78
C PRO A 95 -17.11 -19.94 -23.82
N ASP A 96 -17.08 -19.22 -22.70
CA ASP A 96 -17.67 -17.87 -22.58
C ASP A 96 -16.91 -16.82 -23.40
N GLU A 97 -15.62 -17.02 -23.63
CA GLU A 97 -14.73 -16.11 -24.37
C GLU A 97 -14.69 -16.41 -25.87
N LEU A 98 -15.03 -17.65 -26.25
CA LEU A 98 -14.85 -18.19 -27.60
C LEU A 98 -15.49 -17.30 -28.69
N ASN A 99 -16.73 -16.86 -28.48
CA ASN A 99 -17.46 -16.04 -29.44
C ASN A 99 -16.76 -14.70 -29.72
N GLY A 100 -16.31 -14.00 -28.66
CA GLY A 100 -15.62 -12.72 -28.80
C GLY A 100 -14.26 -12.89 -29.48
N ILE A 101 -13.52 -13.94 -29.13
CA ILE A 101 -12.21 -14.24 -29.73
C ILE A 101 -12.33 -14.59 -31.21
N MET A 102 -13.37 -15.33 -31.60
CA MET A 102 -13.65 -15.66 -33.00
C MET A 102 -14.04 -14.43 -33.81
N GLU A 103 -14.76 -13.48 -33.22
CA GLU A 103 -15.07 -12.21 -33.88
C GLU A 103 -13.80 -11.39 -34.14
N ILE A 104 -12.90 -11.28 -33.15
CA ILE A 104 -11.60 -10.60 -33.29
C ILE A 104 -10.76 -11.28 -34.37
N PHE A 105 -10.70 -12.61 -34.36
CA PHE A 105 -9.99 -13.41 -35.36
C PHE A 105 -10.53 -13.15 -36.77
N ARG A 106 -11.86 -13.18 -36.96
CA ARG A 106 -12.50 -12.89 -38.26
C ARG A 106 -12.14 -11.49 -38.76
N LYS A 107 -12.34 -10.45 -37.94
CA LYS A 107 -12.06 -9.05 -38.28
C LYS A 107 -10.60 -8.86 -38.72
N LYS A 108 -9.69 -9.55 -38.03
CA LYS A 108 -8.26 -9.55 -38.37
C LYS A 108 -7.92 -10.12 -39.72
N PHE A 109 -8.66 -11.09 -40.26
CA PHE A 109 -8.43 -11.62 -41.61
C PHE A 109 -9.17 -10.81 -42.69
N THR A 110 -10.31 -10.18 -42.35
CA THR A 110 -11.03 -9.29 -43.28
C THR A 110 -10.43 -7.89 -43.41
N GLY A 111 -9.50 -7.52 -42.51
CA GLY A 111 -8.87 -6.20 -42.51
C GLY A 111 -9.69 -5.13 -41.79
N GLU A 112 -10.74 -5.54 -41.08
CA GLU A 112 -11.48 -4.67 -40.18
C GLU A 112 -10.63 -4.31 -38.95
N PRO A 113 -10.82 -3.12 -38.36
CA PRO A 113 -10.17 -2.75 -37.10
C PRO A 113 -10.52 -3.76 -36.00
N ALA A 114 -9.50 -4.32 -35.36
CA ALA A 114 -9.64 -5.24 -34.24
C ALA A 114 -8.56 -4.95 -33.19
N PRO A 115 -8.83 -5.19 -31.90
CA PRO A 115 -7.83 -5.04 -30.85
C PRO A 115 -6.61 -5.90 -31.15
N THR A 116 -5.43 -5.30 -31.11
CA THR A 116 -4.16 -6.01 -31.24
C THR A 116 -3.77 -6.70 -29.94
N GLN A 117 -4.25 -6.19 -28.80
CA GLN A 117 -4.03 -6.74 -27.47
C GLN A 117 -5.34 -6.81 -26.68
N HIS A 118 -5.55 -7.90 -25.93
CA HIS A 118 -6.69 -8.05 -25.03
C HIS A 118 -6.45 -9.19 -24.03
N ASP A 119 -7.04 -9.07 -22.84
CA ASP A 119 -7.09 -10.15 -21.85
C ASP A 119 -8.20 -11.14 -22.22
N THR A 120 -7.95 -12.42 -22.02
CA THR A 120 -8.94 -13.50 -22.13
C THR A 120 -8.60 -14.64 -21.19
N VAL A 121 -9.34 -15.75 -21.27
CA VAL A 121 -9.13 -16.95 -20.48
C VAL A 121 -8.96 -18.14 -21.40
N ILE A 122 -7.88 -18.89 -21.17
CA ILE A 122 -7.66 -20.19 -21.81
C ILE A 122 -7.90 -21.32 -20.82
N VAL A 123 -8.26 -22.49 -21.34
CA VAL A 123 -8.43 -23.73 -20.57
C VAL A 123 -7.22 -24.62 -20.81
N ARG A 124 -6.49 -24.91 -19.74
CA ARG A 124 -5.36 -25.84 -19.77
C ARG A 124 -5.82 -27.29 -19.97
N LYS A 125 -4.87 -28.18 -20.26
CA LYS A 125 -5.09 -29.65 -20.33
C LYS A 125 -5.69 -30.26 -19.07
N ASP A 126 -5.37 -29.72 -17.90
CA ASP A 126 -5.90 -30.16 -16.60
C ASP A 126 -7.31 -29.60 -16.29
N GLY A 127 -7.88 -28.82 -17.22
CA GLY A 127 -9.18 -28.16 -17.05
C GLY A 127 -9.12 -26.83 -16.30
N GLN A 128 -7.94 -26.38 -15.86
CA GLN A 128 -7.81 -25.10 -15.18
C GLN A 128 -7.93 -23.92 -16.16
N SER A 129 -8.80 -22.97 -15.81
CA SER A 129 -8.88 -21.67 -16.49
C SER A 129 -7.74 -20.75 -16.07
N ILE A 130 -6.94 -20.29 -17.03
CA ILE A 130 -5.86 -19.33 -16.80
C ILE A 130 -6.15 -18.02 -17.54
N PRO A 131 -6.09 -16.87 -16.85
CA PRO A 131 -6.16 -15.58 -17.50
C PRO A 131 -4.85 -15.32 -18.26
N VAL A 132 -4.98 -14.98 -19.54
CA VAL A 132 -3.85 -14.63 -20.40
C VAL A 132 -4.09 -13.30 -21.11
N GLU A 133 -3.01 -12.57 -21.35
CA GLU A 133 -3.00 -11.44 -22.26
C GLU A 133 -2.57 -11.94 -23.64
N LEU A 134 -3.41 -11.70 -24.65
CA LEU A 134 -3.12 -12.03 -26.04
C LEU A 134 -2.62 -10.80 -26.77
N SER A 135 -1.51 -10.94 -27.50
CA SER A 135 -1.04 -9.97 -28.49
C SER A 135 -1.01 -10.62 -29.86
N ARG A 136 -1.70 -10.05 -30.84
CA ARG A 136 -1.87 -10.66 -32.16
C ARG A 136 -1.35 -9.77 -33.28
N ALA A 137 -0.68 -10.32 -34.28
CA ALA A 137 -0.32 -9.61 -35.52
C ALA A 137 -0.56 -10.48 -36.76
N ARG A 138 -0.99 -9.87 -37.87
CA ARG A 138 -1.11 -10.58 -39.15
C ARG A 138 0.30 -10.80 -39.72
N THR A 139 0.55 -11.99 -40.25
CA THR A 139 1.81 -12.35 -40.90
C THR A 139 1.56 -13.23 -42.13
N ILE A 140 2.64 -13.58 -42.83
CA ILE A 140 2.63 -14.55 -43.92
C ILE A 140 3.51 -15.73 -43.48
N TRP A 141 2.95 -16.93 -43.48
CA TRP A 141 3.66 -18.16 -43.15
C TRP A 141 3.67 -19.09 -44.36
N HIS A 142 4.86 -19.45 -44.86
CA HIS A 142 5.04 -20.23 -46.09
C HIS A 142 4.20 -19.72 -47.30
N GLY A 143 4.11 -18.39 -47.46
CA GLY A 143 3.36 -17.76 -48.55
C GLY A 143 1.85 -17.69 -48.34
N GLN A 144 1.33 -18.15 -47.19
CA GLN A 144 -0.10 -18.11 -46.85
C GLN A 144 -0.38 -17.10 -45.73
N PRO A 145 -1.54 -16.41 -45.73
CA PRO A 145 -1.94 -15.55 -44.62
C PRO A 145 -2.04 -16.32 -43.30
N ALA A 146 -1.43 -15.78 -42.25
CA ALA A 146 -1.41 -16.36 -40.90
C ALA A 146 -1.57 -15.27 -39.83
N ASP A 147 -1.91 -15.67 -38.60
CA ASP A 147 -1.93 -14.80 -37.42
C ASP A 147 -0.88 -15.29 -36.43
N ILE A 148 0.08 -14.43 -36.08
CA ILE A 148 1.00 -14.69 -34.98
C ILE A 148 0.37 -14.19 -33.69
N VAL A 149 0.32 -15.07 -32.69
CA VAL A 149 -0.30 -14.81 -31.39
C VAL A 149 0.75 -15.05 -30.31
N SER A 150 1.04 -14.01 -29.54
CA SER A 150 1.78 -14.09 -28.29
C SER A 150 0.79 -14.18 -27.13
N ILE A 151 1.03 -15.09 -26.19
CA ILE A 151 0.24 -15.32 -24.98
C ILE A 151 1.12 -15.10 -23.76
N ARG A 152 0.63 -14.30 -22.82
CA ARG A 152 1.30 -14.07 -21.54
C ARG A 152 0.37 -14.47 -20.40
N ASP A 153 0.84 -15.34 -19.53
CA ASP A 153 0.13 -15.67 -18.29
C ASP A 153 0.11 -14.43 -17.38
N ILE A 154 -1.09 -13.95 -17.03
CA ILE A 154 -1.30 -12.77 -16.19
C ILE A 154 -1.93 -13.13 -14.83
N THR A 155 -1.86 -14.41 -14.44
CA THR A 155 -2.40 -14.91 -13.17
C THR A 155 -1.84 -14.15 -11.98
N GLU A 156 -0.52 -13.99 -11.91
CA GLU A 156 0.14 -13.28 -10.82
C GLU A 156 -0.23 -11.79 -10.79
N ARG A 157 -0.31 -11.15 -11.97
CA ARG A 157 -0.75 -9.76 -12.13
C ARG A 157 -2.15 -9.56 -11.57
N LYS A 158 -3.11 -10.43 -11.96
CA LYS A 158 -4.50 -10.35 -11.48
C LYS A 158 -4.60 -10.66 -9.98
N ARG A 159 -3.92 -11.69 -9.48
CA ARG A 159 -3.90 -12.04 -8.04
C ARG A 159 -3.36 -10.90 -7.18
N THR A 160 -2.28 -10.27 -7.62
CA THR A 160 -1.68 -9.14 -6.90
C THR A 160 -2.61 -7.93 -6.91
N GLY A 161 -3.25 -7.65 -8.05
CA GLY A 161 -4.26 -6.59 -8.16
C GLY A 161 -5.46 -6.81 -7.23
N GLU A 162 -6.02 -8.02 -7.21
CA GLU A 162 -7.14 -8.38 -6.31
C GLU A 162 -6.75 -8.35 -4.84
N ALA A 163 -5.55 -8.82 -4.49
CA ALA A 163 -5.05 -8.76 -3.12
C ALA A 163 -4.87 -7.32 -2.65
N LEU A 164 -4.32 -6.45 -3.51
CA LEU A 164 -4.17 -5.03 -3.24
C LEU A 164 -5.52 -4.34 -3.06
N GLN A 165 -6.48 -4.61 -3.95
CA GLN A 165 -7.84 -4.05 -3.84
C GLN A 165 -8.51 -4.47 -2.53
N ARG A 166 -8.46 -5.76 -2.17
CA ARG A 166 -9.01 -6.25 -0.89
C ARG A 166 -8.35 -5.58 0.32
N ALA A 167 -7.04 -5.40 0.28
CA ALA A 167 -6.31 -4.74 1.36
C ALA A 167 -6.69 -3.25 1.47
N HIS A 168 -6.90 -2.58 0.34
CA HIS A 168 -7.36 -1.20 0.27
C HIS A 168 -8.77 -1.05 0.87
N ASP A 169 -9.72 -1.87 0.45
CA ASP A 169 -11.11 -1.83 0.92
C ASP A 169 -11.20 -2.10 2.43
N GLU A 170 -10.44 -3.07 2.93
CA GLU A 170 -10.36 -3.36 4.37
C GLU A 170 -9.73 -2.21 5.16
N LEU A 171 -8.71 -1.55 4.61
CA LEU A 171 -8.08 -0.39 5.23
C LEU A 171 -9.06 0.79 5.31
N GLU A 172 -9.78 1.09 4.23
CA GLU A 172 -10.80 2.14 4.21
C GLU A 172 -11.90 1.89 5.23
N ARG A 173 -12.39 0.64 5.33
CA ARG A 173 -13.37 0.25 6.35
C ARG A 173 -12.85 0.51 7.76
N ARG A 174 -11.62 0.07 8.06
CA ARG A 174 -10.99 0.30 9.38
C ARG A 174 -10.79 1.78 9.68
N VAL A 175 -10.37 2.57 8.69
CA VAL A 175 -10.20 4.01 8.84
C VAL A 175 -11.55 4.67 9.14
N GLY A 176 -12.62 4.29 8.43
CA GLY A 176 -13.97 4.77 8.70
C GLY A 176 -14.44 4.46 10.12
N GLU A 177 -14.28 3.21 10.56
CA GLU A 177 -14.66 2.78 11.91
C GLU A 177 -13.88 3.52 13.00
N ARG A 178 -12.55 3.61 12.87
CA ARG A 178 -11.69 4.29 13.86
C ARG A 178 -11.92 5.79 13.88
N THR A 179 -12.20 6.41 12.73
CA THR A 179 -12.51 7.84 12.67
C THR A 179 -13.83 8.13 13.38
N ALA A 180 -14.85 7.28 13.19
CA ALA A 180 -16.14 7.42 13.88
C ALA A 180 -16.04 7.16 15.40
N GLU A 181 -15.19 6.21 15.82
CA GLU A 181 -14.89 5.98 17.25
C GLU A 181 -14.14 7.16 17.87
N LEU A 182 -13.12 7.69 17.19
CA LEU A 182 -12.36 8.85 17.64
C LEU A 182 -13.23 10.10 17.72
N ALA A 183 -14.13 10.32 16.75
CA ALA A 183 -15.06 11.44 16.77
C ALA A 183 -15.96 11.38 18.02
N ARG A 184 -16.56 10.21 18.30
CA ARG A 184 -17.39 10.00 19.50
C ARG A 184 -16.61 10.22 20.79
N THR A 185 -15.41 9.66 20.89
CA THR A 185 -14.56 9.80 22.07
C THR A 185 -14.14 11.25 22.28
N ASN A 186 -13.81 11.97 21.20
CA ASN A 186 -13.41 13.37 21.26
C ASN A 186 -14.59 14.28 21.68
N GLU A 187 -15.80 14.00 21.20
CA GLU A 187 -17.01 14.69 21.69
C GLU A 187 -17.25 14.44 23.18
N GLN A 188 -17.13 13.19 23.63
CA GLN A 188 -17.26 12.85 25.04
C GLN A 188 -16.21 13.57 25.90
N LEU A 189 -14.93 13.53 25.50
CA LEU A 189 -13.85 14.21 26.22
C LEU A 189 -14.06 15.71 26.30
N LYS A 190 -14.61 16.34 25.25
CA LYS A 190 -14.96 17.77 25.29
C LYS A 190 -16.05 18.06 26.32
N LEU A 191 -17.06 17.19 26.44
CA LEU A 191 -18.11 17.34 27.44
C LEU A 191 -17.54 17.17 28.87
N GLU A 192 -16.74 16.14 29.10
CA GLU A 192 -16.10 15.89 30.40
C GLU A 192 -15.17 17.06 30.80
N LEU A 193 -14.40 17.60 29.85
CA LEU A 193 -13.55 18.78 30.08
C LEU A 193 -14.37 20.02 30.44
N ALA A 194 -15.54 20.21 29.82
CA ALA A 194 -16.43 21.33 30.13
C ALA A 194 -17.03 21.20 31.54
N GLU A 195 -17.47 19.99 31.94
CA GLU A 195 -17.95 19.74 33.30
C GLU A 195 -16.85 19.93 34.34
N HIS A 196 -15.65 19.37 34.10
CA HIS A 196 -14.53 19.51 35.00
C HIS A 196 -14.15 20.98 35.23
N LYS A 197 -14.12 21.79 34.16
CA LYS A 197 -13.86 23.23 34.29
C LYS A 197 -14.92 23.94 35.12
N ARG A 198 -16.21 23.66 34.89
CA ARG A 198 -17.30 24.25 35.68
C ARG A 198 -17.21 23.86 37.15
N ALA A 199 -16.88 22.61 37.44
CA ALA A 199 -16.70 22.13 38.81
C ALA A 199 -15.52 22.83 39.51
N GLN A 200 -14.40 23.01 38.80
CA GLN A 200 -13.25 23.75 39.32
C GLN A 200 -13.55 25.22 39.57
N GLU A 201 -14.25 25.89 38.66
CA GLU A 201 -14.66 27.29 38.82
C GLU A 201 -15.65 27.46 39.98
N ALA A 202 -16.61 26.56 40.12
CA ALA A 202 -17.55 26.55 41.25
C ALA A 202 -16.83 26.32 42.57
N LEU A 203 -15.88 25.37 42.62
CA LEU A 203 -15.07 25.11 43.82
C LEU A 203 -14.24 26.34 44.19
N ARG A 204 -13.56 26.95 43.22
CA ARG A 204 -12.78 28.17 43.43
C ARG A 204 -13.64 29.31 43.95
N THR A 205 -14.80 29.53 43.34
CA THR A 205 -15.76 30.57 43.78
C THR A 205 -16.25 30.29 45.20
N SER A 206 -16.54 29.03 45.52
CA SER A 206 -16.92 28.63 46.88
C SER A 206 -15.80 28.85 47.91
N GLN A 207 -14.54 28.57 47.54
CA GLN A 207 -13.37 28.81 48.39
C GLN A 207 -13.14 30.31 48.65
N GLU A 208 -13.20 31.14 47.60
CA GLU A 208 -13.07 32.59 47.71
C GLU A 208 -14.21 33.17 48.57
N TYR A 209 -15.44 32.72 48.38
CA TYR A 209 -16.58 33.13 49.21
C TYR A 209 -16.37 32.78 50.68
N ALA A 210 -15.97 31.54 51.00
CA ALA A 210 -15.71 31.12 52.38
C ALA A 210 -14.59 31.94 53.03
N SER A 211 -13.49 32.19 52.32
CA SER A 211 -12.38 33.03 52.80
C SER A 211 -12.86 34.45 53.08
N ASN A 212 -13.61 35.07 52.16
CA ASN A 212 -14.12 36.43 52.32
C ASN A 212 -15.12 36.55 53.49
N VAL A 213 -15.96 35.54 53.73
CA VAL A 213 -16.88 35.51 54.87
C VAL A 213 -16.11 35.44 56.19
N ILE A 214 -15.07 34.60 56.27
CA ILE A 214 -14.22 34.49 57.47
C ILE A 214 -13.48 35.82 57.69
N ASP A 215 -12.86 36.38 56.65
CA ASP A 215 -12.05 37.61 56.75
C ASP A 215 -12.90 38.84 57.07
N SER A 216 -14.13 38.94 56.54
CA SER A 216 -15.04 40.07 56.82
C SER A 216 -15.86 39.92 58.11
N SER A 217 -15.74 38.79 58.81
CA SER A 217 -16.40 38.59 60.10
C SER A 217 -15.87 39.60 61.14
N VAL A 218 -16.79 40.22 61.86
CA VAL A 218 -16.47 41.13 62.97
C VAL A 218 -15.97 40.36 64.20
N ASP A 219 -16.40 39.11 64.36
CA ASP A 219 -15.91 38.25 65.43
C ASP A 219 -14.51 37.72 65.08
N MET A 220 -13.64 37.62 66.09
CA MET A 220 -12.34 36.98 65.94
C MET A 220 -12.51 35.49 65.65
N ILE A 221 -12.02 35.06 64.49
CA ILE A 221 -11.99 33.66 64.07
C ILE A 221 -10.55 33.21 64.01
N ILE A 222 -10.21 32.26 64.88
CA ILE A 222 -8.89 31.63 64.95
C ILE A 222 -9.12 30.13 64.95
N ALA A 223 -8.54 29.42 63.98
CA ALA A 223 -8.53 27.96 63.95
C ALA A 223 -7.11 27.43 64.11
N VAL A 224 -6.99 26.27 64.73
CA VAL A 224 -5.72 25.56 64.93
C VAL A 224 -5.85 24.12 64.47
N ASP A 225 -4.74 23.51 64.04
CA ASP A 225 -4.68 22.08 63.74
C ASP A 225 -4.58 21.21 65.02
N THR A 226 -4.42 19.90 64.83
CA THR A 226 -4.28 18.93 65.93
C THR A 226 -3.03 19.16 66.78
N ASP A 227 -1.99 19.79 66.23
CA ASP A 227 -0.75 20.09 66.91
C ASP A 227 -0.73 21.53 67.47
N ARG A 228 -1.87 22.25 67.35
CA ARG A 228 -2.15 23.60 67.86
C ARG A 228 -1.43 24.71 67.10
N TYR A 229 -1.04 24.45 65.86
CA TYR A 229 -0.56 25.49 64.96
C TYR A 229 -1.73 26.24 64.37
N ILE A 230 -1.62 27.57 64.29
CA ILE A 230 -2.68 28.43 63.75
C ILE A 230 -2.81 28.16 62.25
N VAL A 231 -4.01 27.79 61.81
CA VAL A 231 -4.35 27.52 60.40
C VAL A 231 -5.34 28.54 59.82
N GLU A 232 -6.04 29.29 60.67
CA GLU A 232 -6.92 30.39 60.27
C GLU A 232 -6.77 31.56 61.24
N PHE A 233 -6.72 32.78 60.72
CA PHE A 233 -6.58 33.99 61.51
C PHE A 233 -7.18 35.16 60.72
N ASN A 234 -8.40 35.57 61.06
CA ASN A 234 -9.15 36.58 60.30
C ASN A 234 -8.78 38.03 60.65
N GLN A 235 -9.30 39.00 59.90
CA GLN A 235 -8.98 40.42 60.08
C GLN A 235 -9.30 40.95 61.49
N ALA A 236 -10.43 40.56 62.08
CA ALA A 236 -10.78 40.97 63.45
C ALA A 236 -9.74 40.46 64.49
N ALA A 237 -9.17 39.27 64.28
CA ALA A 237 -8.09 38.75 65.10
C ALA A 237 -6.78 39.54 64.88
N GLU A 238 -6.46 39.96 63.65
CA GLU A 238 -5.31 40.85 63.39
C GLU A 238 -5.42 42.16 64.15
N GLU A 239 -6.59 42.80 64.09
CA GLU A 239 -6.84 44.09 64.76
C GLU A 239 -6.74 43.97 66.28
N THR A 240 -7.26 42.87 66.84
CA THR A 240 -7.28 42.62 68.28
C THR A 240 -5.89 42.25 68.81
N PHE A 241 -5.21 41.28 68.19
CA PHE A 241 -3.94 40.75 68.66
C PHE A 241 -2.70 41.48 68.11
N GLY A 242 -2.84 42.30 67.06
CA GLY A 242 -1.74 43.09 66.48
C GLY A 242 -0.76 42.31 65.60
N TYR A 243 -1.07 41.05 65.28
CA TYR A 243 -0.29 40.24 64.34
C TYR A 243 -0.95 40.25 62.96
N ARG A 244 -0.16 40.19 61.89
CA ARG A 244 -0.69 39.89 60.56
C ARG A 244 -0.80 38.38 60.36
N ARG A 245 -1.82 37.94 59.62
CA ARG A 245 -2.13 36.54 59.30
C ARG A 245 -0.90 35.81 58.74
N ASP A 246 -0.19 36.42 57.80
CA ASP A 246 1.02 35.85 57.21
C ASP A 246 2.19 35.67 58.21
N GLU A 247 2.17 36.33 59.36
CA GLU A 247 3.17 36.16 60.42
C GLU A 247 2.83 35.03 61.39
N VAL A 248 1.55 34.67 61.53
CA VAL A 248 1.08 33.75 62.58
C VAL A 248 0.58 32.42 62.06
N ILE A 249 0.19 32.32 60.79
CA ILE A 249 -0.18 31.05 60.16
C ILE A 249 1.01 30.09 60.23
N GLY A 250 0.77 28.86 60.70
CA GLY A 250 1.79 27.85 60.92
C GLY A 250 2.67 28.06 62.15
N THR A 251 2.29 28.98 63.07
CA THR A 251 2.95 29.16 64.37
C THR A 251 2.10 28.60 65.51
N PRO A 252 2.71 28.21 66.65
CA PRO A 252 1.94 27.70 67.79
C PRO A 252 0.99 28.75 68.35
N ALA A 253 -0.26 28.37 68.61
CA ALA A 253 -1.28 29.29 69.13
C ALA A 253 -0.96 29.85 70.53
N ASP A 254 0.02 29.29 71.24
CA ASP A 254 0.49 29.74 72.55
C ASP A 254 0.93 31.22 72.57
N ILE A 255 1.34 31.77 71.43
CA ILE A 255 1.74 33.19 71.30
C ILE A 255 0.60 34.17 71.59
N LEU A 256 -0.65 33.71 71.46
CA LEU A 256 -1.86 34.52 71.67
C LEU A 256 -2.27 34.58 73.16
N TYR A 257 -1.70 33.73 74.01
CA TYR A 257 -2.00 33.66 75.44
C TYR A 257 -0.96 34.45 76.25
N ALA A 258 -1.40 35.14 77.30
CA ALA A 258 -0.49 35.76 78.26
C ALA A 258 0.28 34.70 79.07
N ASN A 259 -0.35 33.56 79.34
CA ASN A 259 0.25 32.38 79.94
C ASN A 259 0.13 31.17 78.99
N PRO A 260 1.24 30.67 78.39
CA PRO A 260 1.20 29.53 77.48
C PRO A 260 0.55 28.26 78.07
N GLN A 261 0.61 28.05 79.39
CA GLN A 261 -0.02 26.88 80.01
C GLN A 261 -1.55 26.95 80.01
N GLU A 262 -2.14 28.15 79.92
CA GLU A 262 -3.60 28.29 79.75
C GLU A 262 -4.05 27.79 78.39
N GLY A 263 -3.28 28.06 77.32
CA GLY A 263 -3.56 27.55 75.97
C GLY A 263 -3.55 26.02 75.93
N HIS A 264 -2.59 25.40 76.60
CA HIS A 264 -2.54 23.93 76.76
C HIS A 264 -3.79 23.40 77.48
N THR A 265 -4.23 24.08 78.53
CA THR A 265 -5.37 23.67 79.35
C THR A 265 -6.69 23.79 78.57
N VAL A 266 -6.86 24.87 77.81
CA VAL A 266 -8.01 25.07 76.91
C VAL A 266 -8.06 23.96 75.87
N HIS A 267 -6.96 23.72 75.16
CA HIS A 267 -6.92 22.71 74.10
C HIS A 267 -7.27 21.32 74.64
N ASN A 268 -6.65 20.90 75.75
CA ASN A 268 -6.91 19.59 76.34
C ASN A 268 -8.37 19.44 76.79
N LYS A 269 -8.97 20.48 77.39
CA LYS A 269 -10.40 20.46 77.73
C LYS A 269 -11.27 20.35 76.49
N THR A 270 -10.99 21.12 75.44
CA THR A 270 -11.75 21.09 74.18
C THR A 270 -11.65 19.73 73.49
N VAL A 271 -10.48 19.10 73.45
CA VAL A 271 -10.31 17.77 72.86
C VAL A 271 -11.11 16.69 73.62
N VAL A 272 -11.17 16.79 74.96
CA VAL A 272 -11.89 15.81 75.80
C VAL A 272 -13.40 16.05 75.82
N GLN A 273 -13.84 17.32 75.85
CA GLN A 273 -15.24 17.71 76.06
C GLN A 273 -15.95 18.16 74.77
N GLY A 274 -15.24 18.27 73.66
CA GLY A 274 -15.73 18.77 72.36
C GLY A 274 -15.86 20.29 72.26
N GLN A 275 -16.05 20.98 73.39
CA GLN A 275 -16.16 22.44 73.45
C GLN A 275 -15.64 22.96 74.81
N CYS A 276 -14.97 24.11 74.83
CA CYS A 276 -14.56 24.79 76.06
C CYS A 276 -14.90 26.28 75.94
N VAL A 277 -15.58 26.83 76.96
CA VAL A 277 -15.89 28.25 77.09
C VAL A 277 -15.36 28.71 78.45
N GLN A 278 -14.37 29.59 78.45
CA GLN A 278 -13.81 30.20 79.67
C GLN A 278 -13.18 31.54 79.34
N GLU A 279 -13.05 32.41 80.34
CA GLU A 279 -12.27 33.64 80.21
C GLU A 279 -10.77 33.31 80.19
N ILE A 280 -10.04 33.94 79.28
CA ILE A 280 -8.58 33.76 79.13
C ILE A 280 -7.93 35.13 78.99
N LEU A 281 -6.71 35.26 79.51
CA LEU A 281 -5.93 36.47 79.35
C LEU A 281 -5.09 36.37 78.06
N ASN A 282 -5.42 37.20 77.08
CA ASN A 282 -4.76 37.22 75.79
C ASN A 282 -3.54 38.15 75.79
N ARG A 283 -2.56 37.83 74.94
CA ARG A 283 -1.36 38.64 74.71
C ARG A 283 -1.45 39.34 73.36
N ARG A 284 -1.37 40.66 73.37
CA ARG A 284 -1.25 41.49 72.15
C ARG A 284 0.22 41.65 71.74
N LYS A 285 0.49 41.67 70.43
CA LYS A 285 1.76 42.15 69.85
C LYS A 285 1.81 43.66 70.07
N ASN A 286 2.82 44.14 70.79
CA ASN A 286 3.02 45.56 71.02
C ASN A 286 3.44 46.28 69.75
#